data_AF-A0A954UYA7-F1
#
_entry.id   AF-A0A954UYA7-F1
#
_cell.length_a   1.000
_cell.length_b   1.000
_cell.length_c   1.000
_cell.angle_alpha   90.00
_cell.angle_beta   90.00
_cell.angle_gamma   90.00
#
_symmetry.space_group_name_H-M   'P 1'
#
loop_
_entity.id
_entity.type
_entity.pdbx_description
1 polymer ?
#
loop_
_entity_poly.entity_id
_entity_poly.type
_entity_poly.pdbx_seq_one_letter_code
_entity_poly.pdbx_strand_id
1 'polypeptide(L)'
;DLAGRMPRQLLHGAVDWSDRIIEGQQHRFHYTEQLIALPDGGADFDTAPMGREEVVFYFDLCRALIDAGWMWCIAQGERPAQWGQESTHSELVAFLRDVEATWMSSPFEGGASPSFSIECCRRRVPQGAGVTIEGMSQAAPAEHGLDCDCPLCIMMAEGMLGVAFMGVDGHHLELDEEFAFSMCATREQWQEMQAEFVDEYESENEVCCDVEDTATQSQPERSLAEDSGTEEHDRKDANTDAGTDKDADEFASAWSGAAADKPLPGDADGHLQLAFLLTEIVSDLQSQAAPAADIKALNAAFVDYRHRRPEDALSVAERFKAALQFLAERYPSLVSKVADMHSRIDEQLRMPVRS
;
A
#
# COMPACT_ATOMS: atom_id res chain seq x y z
N ASP A 1 33.73 13.18 11.19
CA ASP A 1 32.53 12.49 11.72
C ASP A 1 32.24 11.10 11.17
N LEU A 2 32.29 10.79 9.87
CA LEU A 2 31.88 9.45 9.38
C LEU A 2 32.93 8.32 9.49
N ALA A 3 34.07 8.55 10.15
CA ALA A 3 35.15 7.56 10.32
C ALA A 3 35.60 6.83 9.03
N GLY A 4 35.47 7.46 7.85
CA GLY A 4 35.81 6.86 6.56
C GLY A 4 34.73 5.96 5.95
N ARG A 5 33.57 5.83 6.58
CA ARG A 5 32.39 5.13 6.04
C ARG A 5 31.59 6.07 5.16
N MET A 6 31.02 5.52 4.08
CA MET A 6 30.02 6.26 3.31
C MET A 6 28.76 6.44 4.16
N PRO A 7 28.02 7.56 4.04
CA PRO A 7 26.71 7.72 4.66
C PRO A 7 25.87 6.45 4.47
N ARG A 8 25.77 5.91 3.26
CA ARG A 8 25.07 4.64 2.97
C ARG A 8 25.48 3.46 3.87
N GLN A 9 26.75 3.31 4.20
CA GLN A 9 27.20 2.22 5.07
C GLN A 9 26.73 2.42 6.52
N LEU A 10 26.56 3.67 6.96
CA LEU A 10 25.96 4.04 8.25
C LEU A 10 24.42 3.97 8.21
N LEU A 11 23.83 4.27 7.05
CA LEU A 11 22.39 4.30 6.82
C LEU A 11 21.79 2.89 6.64
N HIS A 12 22.43 2.01 5.87
CA HIS A 12 21.84 0.72 5.44
C HIS A 12 22.49 -0.53 6.05
N GLY A 13 23.64 -0.40 6.72
CA GLY A 13 24.45 -1.55 7.15
C GLY A 13 23.77 -2.50 8.14
N ALA A 14 22.63 -2.12 8.71
CA ALA A 14 21.83 -2.97 9.60
C ALA A 14 20.32 -2.79 9.41
N VAL A 15 19.86 -2.41 8.22
CA VAL A 15 18.42 -2.27 7.92
C VAL A 15 17.71 -3.60 8.15
N ASP A 16 18.16 -4.70 7.54
CA ASP A 16 17.56 -6.03 7.73
C ASP A 16 17.51 -6.47 9.21
N TRP A 17 18.55 -6.14 9.98
CA TRP A 17 18.60 -6.44 11.40
C TRP A 17 17.59 -5.59 12.19
N SER A 18 17.47 -4.31 11.84
CA SER A 18 16.52 -3.39 12.46
C SER A 18 15.09 -3.81 12.16
N ASP A 19 14.80 -4.14 10.91
CA ASP A 19 13.48 -4.61 10.43
C ASP A 19 13.08 -5.89 11.17
N ARG A 20 14.00 -6.86 11.33
CA ARG A 20 13.74 -8.09 12.10
C ARG A 20 13.46 -7.85 13.58
N ILE A 21 14.08 -6.85 14.20
CA ILE A 21 13.78 -6.51 15.60
C ILE A 21 12.38 -5.90 15.69
N ILE A 22 12.04 -5.01 14.76
CA ILE A 22 10.71 -4.38 14.69
C ILE A 22 9.64 -5.45 14.44
N GLU A 23 9.86 -6.37 13.50
CA GLU A 23 8.96 -7.52 13.25
C GLU A 23 8.82 -8.40 14.50
N GLY A 24 9.93 -8.70 15.20
CA GLY A 24 9.89 -9.44 16.46
C GLY A 24 9.07 -8.74 17.55
N GLN A 25 9.11 -7.41 17.59
CA GLN A 25 8.29 -6.59 18.49
C GLN A 25 6.81 -6.64 18.12
N GLN A 26 6.47 -6.57 16.83
CA GLN A 26 5.10 -6.74 16.34
C GLN A 26 4.55 -8.12 16.74
N HIS A 27 5.31 -9.19 16.50
CA HIS A 27 4.95 -10.53 16.95
C HIS A 27 4.72 -10.61 18.45
N ARG A 28 5.63 -10.04 19.26
CA ARG A 28 5.48 -10.01 20.72
C ARG A 28 4.22 -9.26 21.14
N PHE A 29 3.91 -8.14 20.48
CA PHE A 29 2.71 -7.36 20.77
C PHE A 29 1.45 -8.19 20.60
N HIS A 30 1.34 -9.02 19.56
CA HIS A 30 0.18 -9.89 19.36
C HIS A 30 -0.07 -10.89 20.50
N TYR A 31 0.94 -11.21 21.33
CA TYR A 31 0.80 -12.12 22.46
C TYR A 31 0.73 -11.42 23.82
N THR A 32 1.30 -10.23 23.94
CA THR A 32 1.51 -9.55 25.23
C THR A 32 0.84 -8.20 25.33
N GLU A 33 0.36 -7.66 24.21
CA GLU A 33 -0.17 -6.30 24.06
C GLU A 33 0.80 -5.21 24.54
N GLN A 34 2.10 -5.52 24.54
CA GLN A 34 3.15 -4.63 25.04
C GLN A 34 4.24 -4.40 23.99
N LEU A 35 4.50 -3.13 23.71
CA LEU A 35 5.70 -2.66 23.03
C LEU A 35 6.64 -2.07 24.06
N ILE A 36 7.92 -2.46 23.99
CA ILE A 36 8.97 -1.97 24.89
C ILE A 36 10.09 -1.45 24.02
N ALA A 37 10.32 -0.15 24.13
CA ALA A 37 11.40 0.56 23.46
C ALA A 37 12.76 0.11 24.00
N LEU A 38 13.76 -0.03 23.12
CA LEU A 38 15.15 -0.17 23.55
C LEU A 38 15.56 1.06 24.38
N PRO A 39 16.51 0.97 25.33
CA PRO A 39 16.97 2.14 26.08
C PRO A 39 17.62 3.20 25.18
N ASP A 40 17.39 4.48 25.46
CA ASP A 40 17.99 5.64 24.77
C ASP A 40 19.39 6.03 25.26
N GLY A 41 19.77 5.65 26.49
CA GLY A 41 21.05 6.01 27.10
C GLY A 41 22.23 5.07 26.80
N GLY A 42 22.09 4.11 25.89
CA GLY A 42 23.15 3.17 25.53
C GLY A 42 24.25 3.83 24.70
N ALA A 43 25.51 3.43 24.88
CA ALA A 43 26.66 3.95 24.12
C ALA A 43 26.51 3.81 22.59
N ASP A 44 25.61 2.92 22.15
CA ASP A 44 25.36 2.63 20.75
C ASP A 44 24.13 3.36 20.17
N PHE A 45 23.34 4.11 20.96
CA PHE A 45 22.10 4.74 20.48
C PHE A 45 22.39 5.83 19.43
N ASP A 46 23.27 6.77 19.75
CA ASP A 46 23.68 7.87 18.87
C ASP A 46 24.43 7.38 17.63
N THR A 47 25.10 6.23 17.73
CA THR A 47 25.90 5.64 16.65
C THR A 47 25.21 4.46 15.98
N ALA A 48 23.97 4.15 16.36
CA ALA A 48 23.23 3.05 15.77
C ALA A 48 23.04 3.31 14.27
N PRO A 49 23.00 2.25 13.44
CA PRO A 49 22.61 2.40 12.04
C PRO A 49 21.21 3.00 11.94
N MET A 50 20.95 3.82 10.91
CA MET A 50 19.62 4.37 10.69
C MET A 50 18.61 3.26 10.36
N GLY A 51 17.37 3.45 10.77
CA GLY A 51 16.25 2.64 10.27
C GLY A 51 15.82 3.12 8.88
N ARG A 52 15.00 2.33 8.19
CA ARG A 52 14.47 2.66 6.85
C ARG A 52 13.76 4.01 6.83
N GLU A 53 12.81 4.21 7.73
CA GLU A 53 12.02 5.43 7.76
C GLU A 53 12.87 6.65 8.15
N GLU A 54 13.89 6.46 8.99
CA GLU A 54 14.82 7.53 9.31
C GLU A 54 15.63 7.99 8.08
N VAL A 55 16.03 7.06 7.20
CA VAL A 55 16.68 7.42 5.92
C VAL A 55 15.72 8.22 5.04
N VAL A 56 14.47 7.77 4.94
CA VAL A 56 13.41 8.46 4.20
C VAL A 56 13.23 9.89 4.72
N PHE A 57 13.01 10.05 6.03
CA PHE A 57 12.80 11.37 6.61
C PHE A 57 14.03 12.27 6.47
N TYR A 58 15.23 11.71 6.55
CA TYR A 58 16.45 12.49 6.32
C TYR A 58 16.52 13.01 4.88
N PHE A 59 16.16 12.18 3.90
CA PHE A 59 16.08 12.59 2.50
C PHE A 59 15.04 13.70 2.29
N ASP A 60 13.81 13.50 2.78
CA ASP A 60 12.72 14.46 2.60
C ASP A 60 13.00 15.78 3.33
N LEU A 61 13.63 15.73 4.51
CA LEU A 61 14.08 16.92 5.23
C LEU A 61 15.13 17.70 4.42
N CYS A 62 16.10 17.01 3.81
CA CYS A 62 17.11 17.68 2.97
C CYS A 62 16.44 18.44 1.82
N ARG A 63 15.47 17.83 1.14
CA ARG A 63 14.71 18.48 0.07
C ARG A 63 13.92 19.68 0.58
N ALA A 64 13.18 19.52 1.68
CA ALA A 64 12.40 20.59 2.28
C ALA A 64 13.27 21.80 2.66
N LEU A 65 14.48 21.56 3.21
CA LEU A 65 15.42 22.62 3.57
C LEU A 65 16.06 23.29 2.35
N ILE A 66 16.41 22.52 1.31
CA ILE A 66 16.93 23.06 0.05
C ILE A 66 15.87 23.95 -0.61
N ASP A 67 14.63 23.47 -0.72
CA ASP A 67 13.52 24.21 -1.31
C ASP A 67 13.21 25.47 -0.52
N ALA A 68 13.12 25.37 0.82
CA ALA A 68 12.90 26.54 1.67
C ALA A 68 14.05 27.55 1.56
N GLY A 69 15.30 27.08 1.54
CA GLY A 69 16.48 27.93 1.38
C GLY A 69 16.51 28.63 0.02
N TRP A 70 16.14 27.92 -1.05
CA TRP A 70 16.02 28.49 -2.39
C TRP A 70 14.93 29.55 -2.46
N MET A 71 13.75 29.25 -1.92
CA MET A 71 12.64 30.21 -1.84
C MET A 71 12.99 31.44 -1.00
N TRP A 72 13.73 31.25 0.10
CA TRP A 72 14.28 32.33 0.89
C TRP A 72 15.20 33.21 0.03
N CYS A 73 16.15 32.60 -0.71
CA CYS A 73 17.06 33.33 -1.61
C CYS A 73 16.31 34.17 -2.65
N ILE A 74 15.26 33.61 -3.27
CA ILE A 74 14.40 34.32 -4.23
C ILE A 74 13.70 35.50 -3.55
N ALA A 75 13.10 35.28 -2.38
CA ALA A 75 12.36 36.29 -1.64
C ALA A 75 13.25 37.47 -1.19
N GLN A 76 14.54 37.22 -0.99
CA GLN A 76 15.49 38.26 -0.64
C GLN A 76 15.88 39.18 -1.82
N GLY A 77 15.71 38.74 -3.07
CA GLY A 77 16.06 39.52 -4.27
C GLY A 77 17.54 39.96 -4.33
N GLU A 78 17.83 41.02 -5.11
CA GLU A 78 19.15 41.70 -5.09
C GLU A 78 19.27 42.58 -3.82
N ARG A 79 19.70 41.98 -2.71
CA ARG A 79 20.00 42.72 -1.47
C ARG A 79 21.12 43.76 -1.73
N PRO A 80 21.02 45.00 -1.21
CA PRO A 80 22.08 45.99 -1.34
C PRO A 80 23.41 45.47 -0.75
N ALA A 81 24.53 45.76 -1.40
CA ALA A 81 25.90 45.32 -1.04
C ALA A 81 26.38 45.71 0.38
N GLN A 82 25.54 46.38 1.17
CA GLN A 82 25.81 46.89 2.51
C GLN A 82 25.45 45.90 3.62
N TRP A 83 24.76 44.80 3.29
CA TRP A 83 24.55 43.69 4.22
C TRP A 83 25.80 42.81 4.30
N GLY A 84 26.34 42.68 5.50
CA GLY A 84 27.49 41.82 5.76
C GLY A 84 27.16 40.37 5.45
N GLN A 85 28.11 39.66 4.86
CA GLN A 85 27.96 38.25 4.50
C GLN A 85 27.66 37.37 5.74
N GLU A 86 28.21 37.70 6.90
CA GLU A 86 27.97 37.01 8.18
C GLU A 86 26.55 37.18 8.74
N SER A 87 25.93 38.36 8.60
CA SER A 87 24.56 38.57 9.09
C SER A 87 23.55 37.83 8.22
N THR A 88 23.75 37.83 6.91
CA THR A 88 22.91 37.13 5.94
C THR A 88 22.96 35.61 6.13
N HIS A 89 24.16 35.06 6.34
CA HIS A 89 24.32 33.64 6.67
C HIS A 89 23.61 33.26 7.96
N SER A 90 23.75 34.07 9.01
CA SER A 90 23.11 33.81 10.31
C SER A 90 21.58 33.88 10.22
N GLU A 91 21.03 34.82 9.44
CA GLU A 91 19.59 34.92 9.17
C GLU A 91 19.06 33.67 8.44
N LEU A 92 19.77 33.20 7.40
CA LEU A 92 19.38 32.01 6.66
C LEU A 92 19.44 30.75 7.55
N VAL A 93 20.50 30.59 8.34
CA VAL A 93 20.62 29.45 9.27
C VAL A 93 19.50 29.46 10.31
N ALA A 94 19.16 30.62 10.86
CA ALA A 94 18.04 30.74 11.80
C ALA A 94 16.72 30.36 11.14
N PHE A 95 16.46 30.87 9.93
CA PHE A 95 15.27 30.52 9.15
C PHE A 95 15.18 29.01 8.86
N LEU A 96 16.25 28.39 8.39
CA LEU A 96 16.26 26.96 8.08
C LEU A 96 16.09 26.09 9.32
N ARG A 97 16.60 26.51 10.48
CA ARG A 97 16.35 25.83 11.76
C ARG A 97 14.88 25.87 12.16
N ASP A 98 14.21 27.00 11.93
CA ASP A 98 12.77 27.10 12.20
C ASP A 98 11.97 26.19 11.25
N VAL A 99 12.37 26.09 9.98
CA VAL A 99 11.79 25.17 9.00
C VAL A 99 12.00 23.72 9.43
N GLU A 100 13.23 23.34 9.79
CA GLU A 100 13.58 22.00 10.31
C GLU A 100 12.72 21.64 11.52
N ALA A 101 12.68 22.51 12.54
CA ALA A 101 11.92 22.26 13.76
C ALA A 101 10.41 22.12 13.49
N THR A 102 9.87 22.93 12.58
CA THR A 102 8.46 22.85 12.17
C THR A 102 8.19 21.55 11.44
N TRP A 103 9.03 21.18 10.47
CA TRP A 103 8.89 19.96 9.69
C TRP A 103 8.96 18.71 10.59
N MET A 104 9.96 18.66 11.49
CA MET A 104 10.17 17.53 12.41
C MET A 104 9.01 17.30 13.39
N SER A 105 8.22 18.33 13.70
CA SER A 105 7.11 18.28 14.64
C SER A 105 5.73 18.22 13.97
N SER A 106 5.65 18.46 12.66
CA SER A 106 4.38 18.41 11.92
C SER A 106 4.03 16.97 11.54
N PRO A 107 2.74 16.58 11.54
CA PRO A 107 2.30 15.29 11.01
C PRO A 107 2.80 15.08 9.58
N PHE A 108 3.46 13.95 9.32
CA PHE A 108 3.88 13.57 7.97
C PHE A 108 2.73 12.84 7.28
N GLU A 109 2.19 13.40 6.20
CA GLU A 109 1.07 12.81 5.42
C GLU A 109 -0.16 12.43 6.27
N GLY A 110 -0.44 13.21 7.32
CA GLY A 110 -1.55 12.92 8.25
C GLY A 110 -1.26 11.80 9.26
N GLY A 111 -0.05 11.26 9.28
CA GLY A 111 0.44 10.29 10.24
C GLY A 111 1.23 10.90 11.39
N ALA A 112 2.16 10.11 11.94
CA ALA A 112 3.03 10.60 13.00
C ALA A 112 4.01 11.67 12.49
N SER A 113 4.50 12.51 13.40
CA SER A 113 5.55 13.48 13.05
C SER A 113 6.88 12.77 12.77
N PRO A 114 7.74 13.29 11.87
CA PRO A 114 9.04 12.70 11.57
C PRO A 114 9.90 12.45 12.82
N SER A 115 9.91 13.37 13.79
CA SER A 115 10.66 13.20 15.04
C SER A 115 10.24 11.95 15.83
N PHE A 116 8.93 11.74 16.00
CA PHE A 116 8.38 10.55 16.64
C PHE A 116 8.72 9.27 15.88
N SER A 117 8.59 9.29 14.56
CA SER A 117 8.88 8.13 13.72
C SER A 117 10.37 7.76 13.77
N ILE A 118 11.27 8.77 13.70
CA ILE A 118 12.71 8.58 13.87
C ILE A 118 13.02 8.01 15.25
N GLU A 119 12.38 8.52 16.32
CA GLU A 119 12.55 7.94 17.66
C GLU A 119 12.12 6.47 17.67
N CYS A 120 10.96 6.12 17.10
CA CYS A 120 10.52 4.72 16.99
C CYS A 120 11.55 3.85 16.26
N CYS A 121 12.09 4.31 15.13
CA CYS A 121 13.14 3.61 14.39
C CYS A 121 14.37 3.40 15.27
N ARG A 122 14.85 4.43 15.97
CA ARG A 122 16.03 4.37 16.84
C ARG A 122 15.82 3.46 18.06
N ARG A 123 14.59 3.45 18.60
CA ARG A 123 14.16 2.63 19.73
C ARG A 123 13.74 1.21 19.30
N ARG A 124 13.79 0.91 17.99
CA ARG A 124 13.47 -0.37 17.33
C ARG A 124 12.09 -0.90 17.70
N VAL A 125 11.10 -0.02 17.61
CA VAL A 125 9.69 -0.32 17.88
C VAL A 125 8.83 0.07 16.69
N PRO A 126 7.78 -0.72 16.37
CA PRO A 126 6.85 -0.36 15.32
C PRO A 126 5.94 0.80 15.76
N GLN A 127 5.45 1.56 14.79
CA GLN A 127 4.49 2.64 15.03
C GLN A 127 3.07 2.08 14.92
N GLY A 128 2.35 1.95 16.04
CA GLY A 128 0.95 1.51 16.05
C GLY A 128 0.04 2.65 16.46
N ALA A 129 -1.01 2.92 15.68
CA ALA A 129 -1.98 3.97 15.99
C ALA A 129 -2.60 3.75 17.38
N GLY A 130 -2.48 4.74 18.28
CA GLY A 130 -3.01 4.65 19.64
C GLY A 130 -2.29 3.65 20.56
N VAL A 131 -1.19 3.03 20.13
CA VAL A 131 -0.44 2.08 20.95
C VAL A 131 0.52 2.82 21.88
N THR A 132 0.45 2.49 23.17
CA THR A 132 1.42 2.98 24.16
C THR A 132 2.69 2.15 24.07
N ILE A 133 3.84 2.83 24.01
CA ILE A 133 5.16 2.20 23.97
C ILE A 133 5.87 2.43 25.30
N GLU A 134 6.17 1.35 26.03
CA GLU A 134 6.93 1.45 27.27
C GLU A 134 8.33 1.99 26.99
N GLY A 135 8.71 3.05 27.71
CA GLY A 135 10.00 3.72 27.54
C GLY A 135 9.97 4.92 26.60
N MET A 136 8.82 5.25 26.00
CA MET A 136 8.61 6.48 25.21
C MET A 136 7.52 7.35 25.85
N SER A 137 7.68 8.67 25.76
CA SER A 137 6.73 9.64 26.33
C SER A 137 5.58 10.02 25.41
N GLN A 138 5.69 9.68 24.13
CA GLN A 138 4.71 9.97 23.09
C GLN A 138 4.09 8.66 22.58
N ALA A 139 2.88 8.76 22.02
CA ALA A 139 2.24 7.67 21.30
C ALA A 139 1.87 8.16 19.90
N ALA A 140 1.85 7.26 18.92
CA ALA A 140 1.41 7.61 17.58
C ALA A 140 -0.04 8.10 17.64
N PRO A 141 -0.39 9.19 16.94
CA PRO A 141 -1.77 9.67 16.90
C PRO A 141 -2.69 8.54 16.41
N ALA A 142 -3.86 8.45 17.01
CA ALA A 142 -4.91 7.55 16.55
C ALA A 142 -5.62 8.16 15.34
N GLU A 143 -4.90 8.31 14.23
CA GLU A 143 -5.48 8.79 12.98
C GLU A 143 -5.31 7.70 11.92
N HIS A 144 -6.41 6.99 11.68
CA HIS A 144 -6.62 6.36 10.39
C HIS A 144 -7.29 7.42 9.53
N GLY A 145 -6.52 8.07 8.66
CA GLY A 145 -7.13 8.82 7.56
C GLY A 145 -8.02 7.85 6.78
N LEU A 146 -9.34 8.03 6.85
CA LEU A 146 -10.26 7.33 5.96
C LEU A 146 -10.11 7.94 4.57
N ASP A 147 -9.01 7.65 3.89
CA ASP A 147 -8.67 8.36 2.65
C ASP A 147 -9.55 7.97 1.46
N CYS A 148 -10.24 6.82 1.50
CA CYS A 148 -10.98 6.33 0.34
C CYS A 148 -12.42 5.85 0.59
N ASP A 149 -13.03 6.13 1.77
CA ASP A 149 -14.38 5.66 2.12
C ASP A 149 -14.58 4.15 1.76
N CYS A 150 -13.55 3.31 1.89
CA CYS A 150 -13.64 1.89 1.52
C CYS A 150 -13.99 1.00 2.73
N PRO A 151 -14.64 -0.17 2.52
CA PRO A 151 -15.04 -1.07 3.61
C PRO A 151 -13.88 -1.51 4.50
N LEU A 152 -12.69 -1.74 3.92
CA LEU A 152 -11.51 -2.15 4.68
C LEU A 152 -10.96 -1.03 5.57
N CYS A 153 -10.89 0.21 5.07
CA CYS A 153 -10.49 1.36 5.88
C CYS A 153 -11.46 1.60 7.03
N ILE A 154 -12.78 1.42 6.80
CA ILE A 154 -13.79 1.51 7.86
C ILE A 154 -13.58 0.41 8.90
N MET A 155 -13.38 -0.84 8.48
CA MET A 155 -13.10 -1.95 9.40
C MET A 155 -11.82 -1.74 10.21
N MET A 156 -10.78 -1.18 9.58
CA MET A 156 -9.53 -0.84 10.25
C MET A 156 -9.74 0.27 11.29
N ALA A 157 -10.48 1.32 10.94
CA ALA A 157 -10.83 2.41 11.86
C ALA A 157 -11.72 1.94 13.04
N GLU A 158 -12.58 0.94 12.82
CA GLU A 158 -13.38 0.29 13.87
C GLU A 158 -12.56 -0.69 14.75
N GLY A 159 -11.26 -0.87 14.46
CA GLY A 159 -10.35 -1.71 15.23
C GLY A 159 -10.52 -3.22 14.99
N MET A 160 -11.26 -3.63 13.95
CA MET A 160 -11.54 -5.05 13.67
C MET A 160 -10.31 -5.84 13.25
N LEU A 161 -9.33 -5.19 12.64
CA LEU A 161 -8.09 -5.82 12.17
C LEU A 161 -7.02 -5.85 13.26
N GLY A 162 -7.37 -5.44 14.49
CA GLY A 162 -6.42 -5.21 15.57
C GLY A 162 -5.58 -3.96 15.31
N VAL A 163 -4.44 -3.89 15.98
CA VAL A 163 -3.48 -2.81 15.78
C VAL A 163 -2.82 -2.99 14.42
N ALA A 164 -2.98 -1.99 13.55
CA ALA A 164 -2.16 -1.83 12.37
C ALA A 164 -0.85 -1.13 12.75
N PHE A 165 0.26 -1.68 12.30
CA PHE A 165 1.55 -1.02 12.37
C PHE A 165 1.85 -0.31 11.06
N MET A 166 2.24 0.95 11.16
CA MET A 166 2.57 1.82 10.04
C MET A 166 4.08 1.91 9.88
N GLY A 167 4.52 2.07 8.64
CA GLY A 167 5.91 2.29 8.27
C GLY A 167 5.99 2.89 6.87
N VAL A 168 7.11 3.54 6.57
CA VAL A 168 7.39 4.09 5.23
C VAL A 168 8.40 3.19 4.56
N ASP A 169 8.09 2.71 3.36
CA ASP A 169 8.92 1.72 2.66
C ASP A 169 10.11 2.36 1.90
N GLY A 170 10.01 3.67 1.62
CA GLY A 170 11.01 4.43 0.87
C GLY A 170 10.97 4.19 -0.63
N HIS A 171 9.84 3.70 -1.18
CA HIS A 171 9.70 3.46 -2.62
C HIS A 171 10.02 4.71 -3.46
N HIS A 172 9.61 5.90 -3.01
CA HIS A 172 9.87 7.15 -3.74
C HIS A 172 11.35 7.49 -3.88
N LEU A 173 12.22 6.97 -3.00
CA LEU A 173 13.66 7.18 -3.10
C LEU A 173 14.24 6.50 -4.35
N GLU A 174 13.57 5.46 -4.86
CA GLU A 174 13.98 4.74 -6.06
C GLU A 174 13.48 5.41 -7.35
N LEU A 175 12.44 6.25 -7.27
CA LEU A 175 11.86 6.97 -8.41
C LEU A 175 12.73 8.16 -8.86
N ASP A 176 13.55 8.72 -7.97
CA ASP A 176 14.39 9.89 -8.27
C ASP A 176 15.65 9.53 -9.08
N GLU A 177 15.82 8.27 -9.49
CA GLU A 177 16.99 7.73 -10.21
C GLU A 177 18.34 7.96 -9.46
N GLU A 178 18.28 8.29 -8.17
CA GLU A 178 19.42 8.67 -7.36
C GLU A 178 19.85 7.55 -6.42
N PHE A 179 20.87 6.80 -6.84
CA PHE A 179 21.47 5.75 -6.02
C PHE A 179 21.95 6.22 -4.63
N ALA A 180 22.17 7.52 -4.41
CA ALA A 180 22.71 8.06 -3.15
C ALA A 180 21.81 7.78 -1.94
N PHE A 181 20.49 7.73 -2.14
CA PHE A 181 19.47 7.48 -1.10
C PHE A 181 18.71 6.17 -1.29
N SER A 182 19.05 5.40 -2.32
CA SER A 182 18.46 4.08 -2.59
C SER A 182 18.61 3.12 -1.41
N MET A 183 17.55 2.36 -1.14
CA MET A 183 17.46 1.30 -0.15
C MET A 183 18.29 0.06 -0.49
N CYS A 184 18.79 -0.08 -1.72
CA CYS A 184 19.66 -1.19 -2.09
C CYS A 184 20.96 -1.20 -1.29
N ALA A 185 21.65 -2.34 -1.23
CA ALA A 185 23.00 -2.38 -0.70
C ALA A 185 24.03 -1.94 -1.76
N THR A 186 23.80 -2.29 -3.02
CA THR A 186 24.75 -2.12 -4.13
C THR A 186 24.12 -1.48 -5.36
N ARG A 187 24.96 -0.89 -6.22
CA ARG A 187 24.50 -0.20 -7.43
C ARG A 187 23.97 -1.20 -8.46
N GLU A 188 24.57 -2.38 -8.48
CA GLU A 188 24.16 -3.47 -9.34
C GLU A 188 22.76 -3.96 -8.98
N GLN A 189 22.46 -4.15 -7.68
CA GLN A 189 21.13 -4.53 -7.21
C GLN A 189 20.10 -3.46 -7.57
N TRP A 190 20.47 -2.19 -7.39
CA TRP A 190 19.61 -1.07 -7.76
C TRP A 190 19.30 -1.06 -9.26
N GLN A 191 20.32 -1.21 -10.11
CA GLN A 191 20.16 -1.26 -11.57
C GLN A 191 19.33 -2.45 -12.05
N GLU A 192 19.46 -3.60 -11.39
CA GLU A 192 18.65 -4.80 -11.67
C GLU A 192 17.17 -4.54 -11.38
N MET A 193 16.83 -3.99 -10.21
CA MET A 193 15.43 -3.64 -9.89
C MET A 193 14.86 -2.56 -10.83
N GLN A 194 15.67 -1.58 -11.25
CA GLN A 194 15.23 -0.58 -12.21
C GLN A 194 14.98 -1.19 -13.60
N ALA A 195 15.80 -2.15 -14.02
CA ALA A 195 15.61 -2.85 -15.28
C ALA A 195 14.35 -3.73 -15.26
N GLU A 196 14.11 -4.46 -14.16
CA GLU A 196 12.89 -5.25 -13.97
C GLU A 196 11.63 -4.38 -14.04
N PHE A 197 11.64 -3.21 -13.39
CA PHE A 197 10.51 -2.28 -13.40
C PHE A 197 10.23 -1.72 -14.81
N VAL A 198 11.28 -1.40 -15.58
CA VAL A 198 11.14 -0.94 -16.96
C VAL A 198 10.59 -2.06 -17.86
N ASP A 199 11.12 -3.28 -17.73
CA ASP A 199 10.64 -4.44 -18.51
C ASP A 199 9.16 -4.76 -18.19
N GLU A 200 8.76 -4.70 -16.91
CA GLU A 200 7.37 -4.88 -16.49
C GLU A 200 6.47 -3.80 -17.10
N TYR A 201 6.85 -2.52 -16.97
CA TYR A 201 6.07 -1.40 -17.49
C TYR A 201 5.98 -1.38 -19.03
N GLU A 202 7.05 -1.78 -19.72
CA GLU A 202 7.05 -1.94 -21.18
C GLU A 202 6.14 -3.11 -21.59
N SER A 203 6.19 -4.24 -20.87
CA SER A 203 5.32 -5.39 -21.16
C SER A 203 3.83 -5.10 -20.90
N GLU A 204 3.50 -4.34 -19.86
CA GLU A 204 2.12 -3.95 -19.54
C GLU A 204 1.57 -2.93 -20.54
N ASN A 205 2.40 -2.02 -21.04
CA ASN A 205 2.02 -1.08 -22.09
C ASN A 205 1.91 -1.73 -23.47
N GLU A 206 2.71 -2.75 -23.78
CA GLU A 206 2.62 -3.50 -25.04
C GLU A 206 1.32 -4.32 -25.11
N VAL A 207 0.82 -4.82 -23.97
CA VAL A 207 -0.48 -5.53 -23.89
C VAL A 207 -1.69 -4.59 -24.07
N CYS A 208 -1.55 -3.29 -23.81
CA CYS A 208 -2.65 -2.32 -23.90
C CYS A 208 -2.83 -1.68 -25.29
N CYS A 209 -1.87 -1.82 -26.22
CA CYS A 209 -1.94 -1.23 -27.57
C CYS A 209 -2.29 -2.21 -28.70
N ASP A 210 -2.49 -3.51 -28.41
CA ASP A 210 -2.83 -4.53 -29.42
C ASP A 210 -4.34 -4.77 -29.62
N VAL A 211 -5.22 -3.93 -29.07
CA VAL A 211 -6.67 -3.96 -29.35
C VAL A 211 -7.07 -2.77 -30.21
N GLU A 212 -6.67 -2.79 -31.49
CA GLU A 212 -7.39 -2.28 -32.67
C GLU A 212 -6.41 -2.01 -33.83
N ASP A 213 -6.05 -3.05 -34.60
CA ASP A 213 -5.89 -2.92 -36.06
C ASP A 213 -5.67 -4.29 -36.72
N THR A 214 -6.76 -5.05 -36.88
CA THR A 214 -6.80 -6.11 -37.91
C THR A 214 -7.92 -5.83 -38.90
N ALA A 215 -7.74 -4.76 -39.66
CA ALA A 215 -8.40 -4.64 -40.95
C ALA A 215 -7.43 -4.12 -41.99
N THR A 216 -7.12 -4.99 -42.95
CA THR A 216 -6.85 -4.69 -44.37
C THR A 216 -5.46 -5.08 -44.88
N GLN A 217 -5.48 -6.15 -45.69
CA GLN A 217 -4.61 -6.42 -46.86
C GLN A 217 -3.12 -6.70 -46.61
N SER A 218 -2.71 -7.94 -46.88
CA SER A 218 -2.24 -8.33 -48.23
C SER A 218 -1.67 -9.75 -48.20
N GLN A 219 -2.17 -10.62 -49.09
CA GLN A 219 -1.47 -11.85 -49.44
C GLN A 219 -0.12 -11.52 -50.08
N PRO A 220 0.85 -12.44 -49.96
CA PRO A 220 1.49 -12.89 -51.19
C PRO A 220 1.59 -14.41 -51.29
N GLU A 221 1.89 -14.79 -52.51
CA GLU A 221 1.62 -16.06 -53.15
C GLU A 221 2.62 -17.18 -52.80
N ARG A 222 2.17 -18.39 -53.16
CA ARG A 222 2.91 -19.66 -53.24
C ARG A 222 4.36 -19.54 -53.73
N SER A 223 5.24 -20.31 -53.11
CA SER A 223 6.20 -21.15 -53.84
C SER A 223 6.50 -22.44 -53.08
N LEU A 224 6.21 -23.56 -53.76
CA LEU A 224 6.59 -24.92 -53.40
C LEU A 224 8.09 -25.14 -53.68
N ALA A 225 8.82 -25.71 -52.72
CA ALA A 225 9.93 -26.60 -52.98
C ALA A 225 10.23 -27.44 -51.72
N GLU A 226 10.28 -28.75 -51.93
CA GLU A 226 10.55 -29.82 -50.97
C GLU A 226 12.01 -29.81 -50.53
N ASP A 227 12.30 -30.10 -49.26
CA ASP A 227 13.44 -30.96 -48.93
C ASP A 227 13.22 -31.73 -47.61
N SER A 228 13.68 -32.97 -47.69
CA SER A 228 13.60 -34.13 -46.83
C SER A 228 14.52 -34.09 -45.61
N GLY A 229 14.14 -34.76 -44.52
CA GLY A 229 15.08 -35.06 -43.42
C GLY A 229 14.42 -35.37 -42.08
N THR A 230 14.12 -36.65 -41.89
CA THR A 230 13.99 -37.42 -40.63
C THR A 230 14.49 -36.78 -39.33
N GLU A 231 13.67 -36.81 -38.26
CA GLU A 231 13.87 -37.72 -37.11
C GLU A 231 12.76 -37.57 -36.06
N GLU A 232 12.34 -38.75 -35.60
CA GLU A 232 11.21 -39.08 -34.76
C GLU A 232 11.60 -38.88 -33.28
N HIS A 233 10.87 -38.04 -32.55
CA HIS A 233 10.93 -38.04 -31.08
C HIS A 233 9.52 -37.94 -30.51
N ASP A 234 9.07 -39.09 -30.01
CA ASP A 234 7.87 -39.35 -29.20
C ASP A 234 7.47 -38.17 -28.31
N ARG A 235 6.36 -37.51 -28.66
CA ARG A 235 5.51 -36.80 -27.70
C ARG A 235 4.20 -37.55 -27.59
N LYS A 236 3.99 -38.14 -26.41
CA LYS A 236 2.71 -38.71 -25.98
C LYS A 236 1.59 -37.70 -26.23
N ASP A 237 0.67 -38.09 -27.08
CA ASP A 237 -0.65 -37.50 -27.22
C ASP A 237 -1.41 -37.63 -25.90
N ALA A 238 -1.50 -36.54 -25.14
CA ALA A 238 -2.63 -36.30 -24.27
C ALA A 238 -3.59 -35.42 -25.08
N ASN A 239 -4.53 -36.09 -25.73
CA ASN A 239 -5.69 -35.55 -26.41
C ASN A 239 -6.39 -34.53 -25.49
N THR A 240 -6.02 -33.25 -25.61
CA THR A 240 -6.78 -32.16 -25.00
C THR A 240 -7.77 -31.77 -26.08
N ASP A 241 -8.97 -32.28 -25.91
CA ASP A 241 -10.16 -31.93 -26.67
C ASP A 241 -10.27 -30.41 -26.65
N ALA A 242 -9.82 -29.77 -27.74
CA ALA A 242 -10.05 -28.36 -28.01
C ALA A 242 -11.52 -28.22 -28.41
N GLY A 243 -12.39 -28.49 -27.44
CA GLY A 243 -13.75 -28.01 -27.42
C GLY A 243 -13.67 -26.49 -27.39
N THR A 244 -14.08 -25.89 -28.48
CA THR A 244 -14.38 -24.48 -28.57
C THR A 244 -15.64 -24.24 -27.72
N ASP A 245 -15.48 -24.18 -26.39
CA ASP A 245 -16.53 -23.68 -25.51
C ASP A 245 -16.61 -22.17 -25.71
N LYS A 246 -17.49 -21.80 -26.65
CA LYS A 246 -18.09 -20.48 -26.80
C LYS A 246 -19.23 -20.26 -25.80
N ASP A 247 -19.12 -20.85 -24.62
CA ASP A 247 -19.96 -20.54 -23.46
C ASP A 247 -18.99 -20.25 -22.32
N ALA A 248 -18.51 -19.00 -22.23
CA ALA A 248 -18.09 -18.49 -20.93
C ALA A 248 -19.32 -18.66 -20.04
N ASP A 249 -19.26 -19.63 -19.12
CA ASP A 249 -20.38 -20.06 -18.30
C ASP A 249 -21.10 -18.81 -17.77
N GLU A 250 -22.32 -18.55 -18.25
CA GLU A 250 -23.11 -17.38 -17.89
C GLU A 250 -23.40 -17.34 -16.37
N PHE A 251 -23.15 -18.47 -15.69
CA PHE A 251 -23.26 -18.66 -14.24
C PHE A 251 -21.90 -18.69 -13.52
N ALA A 252 -20.79 -18.43 -14.21
CA ALA A 252 -19.49 -18.30 -13.57
C ALA A 252 -19.50 -17.09 -12.62
N SER A 253 -19.04 -17.32 -11.39
CA SER A 253 -18.88 -16.25 -10.41
C SER A 253 -17.98 -15.14 -11.00
N ALA A 254 -18.38 -13.88 -10.82
CA ALA A 254 -17.55 -12.72 -11.13
C ALA A 254 -16.20 -12.75 -10.39
N TRP A 255 -16.09 -13.57 -9.34
CA TRP A 255 -14.88 -13.76 -8.53
C TRP A 255 -14.29 -15.18 -8.62
N SER A 256 -14.62 -15.95 -9.66
CA SER A 256 -14.04 -17.28 -9.87
C SER A 256 -12.53 -17.16 -10.13
N GLY A 257 -11.70 -17.58 -9.15
CA GLY A 257 -10.24 -17.55 -9.23
C GLY A 257 -9.55 -16.75 -8.12
N ALA A 258 -10.27 -15.85 -7.44
CA ALA A 258 -9.79 -15.26 -6.20
C ALA A 258 -9.75 -16.32 -5.09
N ALA A 259 -9.01 -16.07 -4.01
CA ALA A 259 -8.96 -16.90 -2.78
C ALA A 259 -10.30 -16.99 -2.02
N ALA A 260 -11.43 -16.89 -2.73
CA ALA A 260 -12.77 -16.57 -2.27
C ALA A 260 -13.59 -17.77 -1.80
N ASP A 261 -13.04 -18.99 -1.73
CA ASP A 261 -13.77 -20.16 -1.20
C ASP A 261 -13.12 -20.75 0.04
N LYS A 262 -11.96 -20.23 0.47
CA LYS A 262 -11.28 -20.66 1.70
C LYS A 262 -11.58 -19.68 2.82
N PRO A 263 -11.97 -20.15 4.02
CA PRO A 263 -12.10 -19.29 5.19
C PRO A 263 -10.78 -18.56 5.44
N LEU A 264 -10.84 -17.23 5.61
CA LEU A 264 -9.68 -16.45 5.98
C LEU A 264 -9.34 -16.74 7.47
N PRO A 265 -8.06 -16.92 7.83
CA PRO A 265 -7.66 -17.05 9.23
C PRO A 265 -8.15 -15.85 10.05
N GLY A 266 -8.86 -16.09 11.15
CA GLY A 266 -9.41 -15.04 12.01
C GLY A 266 -10.75 -14.46 11.56
N ASP A 267 -11.27 -14.84 10.39
CA ASP A 267 -12.57 -14.35 9.86
C ASP A 267 -13.69 -15.38 10.07
N ALA A 268 -14.03 -15.65 11.34
CA ALA A 268 -14.99 -16.69 11.68
C ALA A 268 -16.40 -16.44 11.07
N ASP A 269 -16.78 -15.17 10.93
CA ASP A 269 -18.08 -14.74 10.42
C ASP A 269 -18.07 -14.39 8.93
N GLY A 270 -16.91 -14.48 8.27
CA GLY A 270 -16.73 -14.20 6.84
C GLY A 270 -16.89 -12.71 6.46
N HIS A 271 -16.82 -11.80 7.42
CA HIS A 271 -17.03 -10.37 7.16
C HIS A 271 -15.83 -9.73 6.46
N LEU A 272 -14.60 -10.16 6.80
CA LEU A 272 -13.40 -9.68 6.12
C LEU A 272 -13.40 -10.09 4.65
N GLN A 273 -13.81 -11.32 4.38
CA GLN A 273 -13.98 -11.81 3.02
C GLN A 273 -15.00 -10.97 2.23
N LEU A 274 -16.17 -10.66 2.81
CA LEU A 274 -17.15 -9.79 2.16
C LEU A 274 -16.61 -8.36 1.95
N ALA A 275 -15.80 -7.85 2.87
CA ALA A 275 -15.21 -6.51 2.76
C ALA A 275 -14.24 -6.40 1.58
N PHE A 276 -13.45 -7.43 1.29
CA PHE A 276 -12.59 -7.46 0.08
C PHE A 276 -13.42 -7.36 -1.20
N LEU A 277 -14.47 -8.18 -1.31
CA LEU A 277 -15.35 -8.17 -2.48
C LEU A 277 -16.12 -6.85 -2.60
N LEU A 278 -16.55 -6.28 -1.47
CA LEU A 278 -17.23 -4.99 -1.44
C LEU A 278 -16.29 -3.84 -1.82
N THR A 279 -15.00 -3.93 -1.51
CA THR A 279 -13.99 -2.93 -1.90
C THR A 279 -13.86 -2.86 -3.42
N GLU A 280 -13.93 -3.99 -4.11
CA GLU A 280 -13.94 -4.02 -5.57
C GLU A 280 -15.19 -3.34 -6.15
N ILE A 281 -16.37 -3.57 -5.56
CA ILE A 281 -17.61 -2.87 -5.94
C ILE A 281 -17.48 -1.35 -5.71
N VAL A 282 -16.88 -0.93 -4.59
CA VAL A 282 -16.65 0.50 -4.30
C VAL A 282 -15.66 1.11 -5.28
N SER A 283 -14.60 0.39 -5.66
CA SER A 283 -13.64 0.82 -6.67
C SER A 283 -14.31 1.03 -8.04
N ASP A 284 -15.18 0.10 -8.45
CA ASP A 284 -15.97 0.23 -9.70
C ASP A 284 -16.93 1.42 -9.66
N LEU A 285 -17.50 1.72 -8.50
CA LEU A 285 -18.37 2.89 -8.31
C LEU A 285 -17.55 4.19 -8.40
N GLN A 286 -16.35 4.22 -7.80
CA GLN A 286 -15.46 5.37 -7.84
C GLN A 286 -14.94 5.64 -9.26
N SER A 287 -14.55 4.59 -10.00
CA SER A 287 -14.10 4.72 -11.41
C SER A 287 -15.21 5.25 -12.32
N GLN A 288 -16.47 4.92 -12.01
CA GLN A 288 -17.66 5.44 -12.70
C GLN A 288 -18.16 6.79 -12.13
N ALA A 289 -17.40 7.42 -11.23
CA ALA A 289 -17.74 8.68 -10.57
C ALA A 289 -19.13 8.68 -9.91
N ALA A 290 -19.50 7.56 -9.27
CA ALA A 290 -20.75 7.46 -8.52
C ALA A 290 -20.81 8.49 -7.38
N PRO A 291 -22.00 8.99 -7.02
CA PRO A 291 -22.15 9.93 -5.92
C PRO A 291 -21.59 9.36 -4.61
N ALA A 292 -20.80 10.15 -3.88
CA ALA A 292 -20.26 9.75 -2.57
C ALA A 292 -21.35 9.33 -1.56
N ALA A 293 -22.56 9.88 -1.68
CA ALA A 293 -23.71 9.48 -0.86
C ALA A 293 -24.14 8.02 -1.09
N ASP A 294 -24.03 7.53 -2.33
CA ASP A 294 -24.37 6.15 -2.70
C ASP A 294 -23.35 5.16 -2.09
N ILE A 295 -22.05 5.49 -2.16
CA ILE A 295 -20.96 4.70 -1.52
C ILE A 295 -21.11 4.70 0.01
N LYS A 296 -21.40 5.86 0.62
CA LYS A 296 -21.62 5.97 2.06
C LYS A 296 -22.84 5.16 2.54
N ALA A 297 -23.93 5.17 1.78
CA ALA A 297 -25.12 4.38 2.10
C ALA A 297 -24.83 2.87 2.03
N LEU A 298 -24.07 2.43 1.02
CA LEU A 298 -23.64 1.03 0.90
C LEU A 298 -22.77 0.59 2.08
N ASN A 299 -21.75 1.39 2.42
CA ASN A 299 -20.88 1.11 3.55
C ASN A 299 -21.64 1.09 4.87
N ALA A 300 -22.56 2.02 5.09
CA ALA A 300 -23.40 2.02 6.29
C ALA A 300 -24.26 0.75 6.39
N ALA A 301 -24.82 0.27 5.27
CA ALA A 301 -25.58 -0.97 5.25
C ALA A 301 -24.70 -2.20 5.53
N PHE A 302 -23.45 -2.20 5.07
CA PHE A 302 -22.48 -3.24 5.38
C PHE A 302 -22.04 -3.21 6.86
N VAL A 303 -21.81 -2.03 7.43
CA VAL A 303 -21.52 -1.84 8.86
C VAL A 303 -22.68 -2.36 9.72
N ASP A 304 -23.92 -2.01 9.38
CA ASP A 304 -25.13 -2.54 10.03
C ASP A 304 -25.14 -4.07 9.97
N TYR A 305 -24.86 -4.66 8.80
CA TYR A 305 -24.81 -6.11 8.61
C TYR A 305 -23.73 -6.78 9.47
N ARG A 306 -22.53 -6.21 9.56
CA ARG A 306 -21.45 -6.70 10.43
C ARG A 306 -21.86 -6.75 11.90
N HIS A 307 -22.50 -5.68 12.39
CA HIS A 307 -22.89 -5.54 13.79
C HIS A 307 -24.28 -6.10 14.11
N ARG A 308 -24.90 -6.82 13.17
CA ARG A 308 -26.21 -7.43 13.35
C ARG A 308 -26.23 -8.36 14.55
N ARG A 309 -27.35 -8.39 15.27
CA ARG A 309 -27.60 -9.39 16.29
C ARG A 309 -28.27 -10.61 15.66
N PRO A 310 -28.21 -11.80 16.30
CA PRO A 310 -28.84 -12.98 15.74
C PRO A 310 -30.35 -12.80 15.48
N GLU A 311 -31.04 -12.03 16.32
CA GLU A 311 -32.48 -11.78 16.22
C GLU A 311 -32.92 -10.92 15.02
N ASP A 312 -32.04 -10.04 14.52
CA ASP A 312 -32.34 -9.13 13.41
C ASP A 312 -31.54 -9.46 12.13
N ALA A 313 -30.73 -10.53 12.16
CA ALA A 313 -29.80 -10.88 11.09
C ALA A 313 -30.41 -10.91 9.69
N LEU A 314 -31.59 -11.52 9.53
CA LEU A 314 -32.33 -11.56 8.26
C LEU A 314 -32.76 -10.17 7.80
N SER A 315 -33.34 -9.38 8.70
CA SER A 315 -33.81 -8.03 8.36
C SER A 315 -32.66 -7.11 7.96
N VAL A 316 -31.51 -7.23 8.63
CA VAL A 316 -30.35 -6.41 8.32
C VAL A 316 -29.71 -6.85 7.00
N ALA A 317 -29.61 -8.15 6.75
CA ALA A 317 -29.11 -8.68 5.49
C ALA A 317 -29.96 -8.22 4.30
N GLU A 318 -31.28 -8.23 4.42
CA GLU A 318 -32.17 -7.76 3.35
C GLU A 318 -31.98 -6.25 3.08
N ARG A 319 -31.71 -5.43 4.11
CA ARG A 319 -31.36 -4.01 3.90
C ARG A 319 -30.04 -3.86 3.16
N PHE A 320 -29.04 -4.67 3.48
CA PHE A 320 -27.74 -4.64 2.78
C PHE A 320 -27.87 -5.11 1.33
N LYS A 321 -28.59 -6.21 1.08
CA LYS A 321 -28.89 -6.68 -0.28
C LYS A 321 -29.67 -5.65 -1.08
N ALA A 322 -30.66 -4.97 -0.48
CA ALA A 322 -31.42 -3.91 -1.13
C ALA A 322 -30.53 -2.72 -1.54
N ALA A 323 -29.56 -2.34 -0.70
CA ALA A 323 -28.58 -1.30 -1.04
C ALA A 323 -27.71 -1.71 -2.24
N LEU A 324 -27.24 -2.96 -2.27
CA LEU A 324 -26.49 -3.51 -3.42
C LEU A 324 -27.35 -3.55 -4.69
N GLN A 325 -28.61 -4.00 -4.57
CA GLN A 325 -29.54 -4.10 -5.70
C GLN A 325 -29.86 -2.72 -6.30
N PHE A 326 -30.07 -1.72 -5.46
CA PHE A 326 -30.27 -0.33 -5.89
C PHE A 326 -29.11 0.20 -6.74
N LEU A 327 -27.88 -0.20 -6.40
CA LEU A 327 -26.69 0.17 -7.17
C LEU A 327 -26.59 -0.63 -8.47
N ALA A 328 -26.85 -1.93 -8.46
CA ALA A 328 -26.86 -2.76 -9.67
C ALA A 328 -27.88 -2.27 -10.72
N GLU A 329 -29.04 -1.75 -10.28
CA GLU A 329 -30.05 -1.17 -11.17
C GLU A 329 -29.56 0.11 -11.87
N ARG A 330 -28.65 0.85 -11.25
CA ARG A 330 -28.10 2.12 -11.76
C ARG A 330 -26.78 1.93 -12.51
N TYR A 331 -26.02 0.89 -12.16
CA TYR A 331 -24.70 0.57 -12.69
C TYR A 331 -24.70 -0.89 -13.20
N PRO A 332 -25.05 -1.12 -14.48
CA PRO A 332 -25.19 -2.47 -15.02
C PRO A 332 -23.94 -3.35 -14.92
N SER A 333 -22.75 -2.74 -14.87
CA SER A 333 -21.47 -3.44 -14.67
C SER A 333 -21.39 -4.17 -13.32
N LEU A 334 -22.21 -3.79 -12.34
CA LEU A 334 -22.21 -4.40 -11.01
C LEU A 334 -23.14 -5.61 -10.88
N VAL A 335 -23.98 -5.90 -11.88
CA VAL A 335 -25.05 -6.90 -11.75
C VAL A 335 -24.52 -8.29 -11.38
N SER A 336 -23.47 -8.76 -12.03
CA SER A 336 -22.86 -10.06 -11.74
C SER A 336 -22.23 -10.10 -10.34
N LYS A 337 -21.45 -9.08 -9.98
CA LYS A 337 -20.82 -8.94 -8.65
C LYS A 337 -21.87 -8.88 -7.53
N VAL A 338 -22.96 -8.15 -7.74
CA VAL A 338 -24.05 -8.05 -6.75
C VAL A 338 -24.78 -9.38 -6.58
N ALA A 339 -25.05 -10.11 -7.66
CA ALA A 339 -25.70 -11.42 -7.59
C ALA A 339 -24.86 -12.45 -6.79
N ASP A 340 -23.54 -12.45 -7.03
CA ASP A 340 -22.61 -13.28 -6.27
C ASP A 340 -22.54 -12.87 -4.79
N MET A 341 -22.52 -11.56 -4.52
CA MET A 341 -22.49 -11.04 -3.16
C MET A 341 -23.76 -11.45 -2.39
N HIS A 342 -24.94 -11.36 -3.03
CA HIS A 342 -26.19 -11.84 -2.44
C HIS A 342 -26.12 -13.33 -2.09
N SER A 343 -25.59 -14.15 -3.00
CA SER A 343 -25.43 -15.59 -2.78
C SER A 343 -24.52 -15.90 -1.58
N ARG A 344 -23.43 -15.15 -1.42
CA ARG A 344 -22.50 -15.28 -0.29
C ARG A 344 -23.12 -14.83 1.04
N ILE A 345 -23.89 -13.74 1.03
CA ILE A 345 -24.66 -13.29 2.21
C ILE A 345 -25.66 -14.37 2.63
N ASP A 346 -26.39 -14.96 1.68
CA ASP A 346 -27.33 -16.04 1.96
C ASP A 346 -26.66 -17.28 2.54
N GLU A 347 -25.48 -17.63 2.03
CA GLU A 347 -24.74 -18.77 2.56
C GLU A 347 -24.28 -18.52 4.01
N GLN A 348 -23.79 -17.32 4.33
CA GLN A 348 -23.44 -16.95 5.71
C GLN A 348 -24.65 -17.02 6.66
N LEU A 349 -25.85 -16.66 6.20
CA LEU A 349 -27.07 -16.75 7.00
C LEU A 349 -27.53 -18.20 7.22
N ARG A 350 -27.16 -19.12 6.33
CA ARG A 350 -27.46 -20.56 6.47
C ARG A 350 -26.46 -21.28 7.38
N MET A 351 -25.24 -20.75 7.51
CA MET A 351 -24.24 -21.35 8.38
C MET A 351 -24.68 -21.27 9.85
N PRO A 352 -24.62 -22.39 10.61
CA PRO A 352 -24.92 -22.35 12.04
C PRO A 352 -23.90 -21.47 12.76
N VAL A 353 -24.38 -20.58 13.64
CA VAL A 353 -23.53 -19.76 14.52
C VAL A 353 -22.53 -20.68 15.22
N ARG A 354 -21.25 -20.55 14.90
CA ARG A 354 -20.19 -21.33 15.55
C ARG A 354 -20.04 -20.80 16.97
N SER A 355 -20.52 -21.58 17.94
CA SER A 355 -20.48 -21.28 19.38
C SER A 355 -19.08 -21.30 19.97
#